data_AF-A0AAV4V7X8-F1
#
_entry.id   AF-A0AAV4V7X8-F1
#
_cell.length_a   1.000
_cell.length_b   1.000
_cell.length_c   1.000
_cell.angle_alpha   90.00
_cell.angle_beta   90.00
_cell.angle_gamma   90.00
#
_symmetry.space_group_name_H-M   'P 1'
#
loop_
_entity.id
_entity.type
_entity.pdbx_description
1 polymer ?
#
loop_
_entity_poly.entity_id
_entity_poly.type
_entity_poly.pdbx_seq_one_letter_code
_entity_poly.pdbx_strand_id
1 'polypeptide(L)'
;MINKIAPFRLIEAMTGSIVALCYVHESLILKSEIPELPATLTSDAINECFGFGLVTAVDEGNQMVYIVTPLSLEDLEYVNAIIKGDILGPGELILNQVPNEIDLPFTNVLAEAKTPSLKTVRKRAFRNTLTKTPPRKVFRNASTPLTN
;
A
#
# COMPACT_ATOMS: atom_id res chain seq x y z
N MET A 1 11.38 -14.23 8.97
CA MET A 1 9.98 -14.65 9.23
C MET A 1 9.13 -14.04 8.13
N ILE A 2 8.61 -14.85 7.21
CA ILE A 2 7.66 -14.38 6.19
C ILE A 2 6.28 -14.47 6.84
N ASN A 3 5.65 -13.33 7.12
CA ASN A 3 4.28 -13.32 7.64
C ASN A 3 3.33 -13.77 6.53
N LYS A 4 2.58 -14.86 6.77
CA LYS A 4 1.48 -15.26 5.88
C LYS A 4 0.38 -14.21 5.99
N ILE A 5 0.17 -13.45 4.91
CA ILE A 5 -0.92 -12.49 4.76
C ILE A 5 -2.08 -13.23 4.12
N ALA A 6 -3.31 -12.96 4.57
CA ALA A 6 -4.49 -13.55 3.96
C ALA A 6 -4.66 -13.03 2.51
N PRO A 7 -5.00 -13.88 1.53
CA PRO A 7 -5.00 -13.48 0.11
C PRO A 7 -5.83 -12.24 -0.22
N PHE A 8 -6.95 -12.01 0.47
CA PHE A 8 -7.80 -10.83 0.25
C PHE A 8 -7.07 -9.51 0.56
N ARG A 9 -6.22 -9.49 1.59
CA ARG A 9 -5.39 -8.31 1.94
C ARG A 9 -4.38 -7.97 0.85
N LEU A 10 -4.06 -8.91 -0.05
CA LEU A 10 -3.18 -8.66 -1.18
C LEU A 10 -3.85 -7.73 -2.21
N ILE A 11 -5.14 -7.93 -2.45
CA ILE A 11 -5.93 -7.12 -3.39
C ILE A 11 -6.15 -5.73 -2.79
N GLU A 12 -6.49 -5.64 -1.50
CA GLU A 12 -6.61 -4.37 -0.79
C GLU A 12 -5.32 -3.53 -0.92
N ALA A 13 -4.15 -4.18 -0.80
CA ALA A 13 -2.84 -3.56 -0.96
C ALA A 13 -2.53 -3.08 -2.39
N MET A 14 -3.34 -3.43 -3.39
CA MET A 14 -3.21 -2.88 -4.75
C MET A 14 -3.75 -1.45 -4.85
N THR A 15 -4.60 -1.01 -3.92
CA THR A 15 -5.13 0.36 -3.91
C THR A 15 -3.99 1.38 -3.89
N GLY A 16 -4.02 2.33 -4.83
CA GLY A 16 -2.98 3.34 -5.02
C GLY A 16 -1.73 2.84 -5.76
N SER A 17 -1.70 1.59 -6.22
CA SER A 17 -0.59 1.06 -7.02
C SER A 17 -0.80 1.33 -8.51
N ILE A 18 0.32 1.56 -9.22
CA ILE A 18 0.36 1.50 -10.68
C ILE A 18 0.47 0.04 -11.10
N VAL A 19 -0.39 -0.39 -12.02
CA VAL A 19 -0.47 -1.75 -12.52
C VAL A 19 -0.35 -1.78 -14.04
N ALA A 20 0.20 -2.85 -14.58
CA ALA A 20 0.17 -3.13 -16.01
C ALA A 20 -1.13 -3.87 -16.36
N LEU A 21 -1.74 -3.48 -17.49
CA LEU A 21 -2.95 -4.06 -18.04
C LEU A 21 -2.57 -4.92 -19.24
N CYS A 22 -2.78 -6.23 -19.12
CA CYS A 22 -2.22 -7.20 -20.06
C CYS A 22 -3.25 -8.25 -20.48
N TYR A 23 -2.96 -8.88 -21.62
CA TYR A 23 -3.56 -10.13 -22.05
C TYR A 23 -2.66 -11.30 -21.66
N VAL A 24 -3.29 -12.33 -21.09
CA VAL A 24 -2.63 -13.56 -20.66
C VAL A 24 -3.43 -14.75 -21.18
N HIS A 25 -2.73 -15.70 -21.79
CA HIS A 25 -3.34 -16.93 -22.28
C HIS A 25 -3.81 -17.81 -21.11
N GLU A 26 -4.96 -18.47 -21.24
CA GLU A 26 -5.58 -19.27 -20.17
C GLU A 26 -4.66 -20.37 -19.61
N SER A 27 -3.73 -20.88 -20.40
CA SER A 27 -2.74 -21.88 -19.98
C SER A 27 -1.78 -21.40 -18.89
N LEU A 28 -1.66 -20.08 -18.70
CA LEU A 28 -0.77 -19.47 -17.70
C LEU A 28 -1.51 -19.08 -16.41
N ILE A 29 -2.83 -19.22 -16.40
CA ILE A 29 -3.69 -18.85 -15.27
C ILE A 29 -3.72 -20.01 -14.27
N LEU A 30 -3.24 -19.75 -13.06
CA LEU A 30 -3.37 -20.62 -11.90
C LEU A 30 -4.72 -20.36 -11.23
N LYS A 31 -5.64 -21.30 -11.41
CA LYS A 31 -6.94 -21.27 -10.75
C LYS A 31 -6.76 -21.41 -9.24
N SER A 32 -7.41 -20.53 -8.50
CA SER A 32 -7.53 -20.64 -7.05
C SER A 32 -8.44 -21.82 -6.69
N GLU A 33 -8.10 -22.56 -5.64
CA GLU A 33 -8.99 -23.57 -5.04
C GLU A 33 -10.26 -22.94 -4.42
N ILE A 34 -10.16 -21.65 -4.07
CA ILE A 34 -11.25 -20.85 -3.49
C ILE A 34 -11.84 -19.97 -4.60
N PRO A 35 -13.13 -20.15 -4.97
CA PRO A 35 -13.77 -19.42 -6.07
C PRO A 35 -13.83 -17.90 -5.86
N GLU A 36 -13.83 -17.46 -4.60
CA GLU A 36 -13.95 -16.05 -4.21
C GLU A 36 -12.63 -15.28 -4.32
N LEU A 37 -11.51 -15.98 -4.57
CA LEU A 37 -10.20 -15.36 -4.71
C LEU A 37 -9.84 -15.19 -6.19
N PRO A 38 -9.12 -14.12 -6.54
CA PRO A 38 -8.63 -13.92 -7.89
C PRO A 38 -7.66 -15.04 -8.28
N ALA A 39 -7.70 -15.41 -9.55
CA ALA A 39 -6.70 -16.29 -10.13
C ALA A 39 -5.33 -15.61 -10.15
N THR A 40 -4.27 -16.41 -10.08
CA THR A 40 -2.89 -15.92 -10.12
C THR A 40 -2.19 -16.39 -11.39
N LEU A 41 -1.01 -15.86 -11.68
CA LEU A 41 -0.23 -16.21 -12.86
C LEU A 41 0.98 -17.05 -12.47
N THR A 42 1.42 -17.93 -13.36
CA THR A 42 2.74 -18.56 -13.26
C THR A 42 3.86 -17.51 -13.40
N SER A 43 4.99 -17.71 -12.70
CA SER A 43 6.01 -16.68 -12.48
C SER A 43 6.76 -16.19 -13.73
N ASP A 44 6.70 -16.92 -14.85
CA ASP A 44 7.66 -16.78 -15.95
C ASP A 44 7.03 -16.35 -17.29
N ALA A 45 5.81 -15.81 -17.27
CA ALA A 45 5.11 -15.45 -18.50
C ALA A 45 5.50 -14.06 -19.03
N ILE A 46 6.02 -14.01 -20.26
CA ILE A 46 6.06 -12.79 -21.06
C ILE A 46 4.65 -12.56 -21.58
N ASN A 47 3.95 -11.57 -21.03
CA ASN A 47 2.58 -11.24 -21.38
C ASN A 47 2.53 -10.00 -22.29
N GLU A 48 1.54 -9.95 -23.16
CA GLU A 48 1.29 -8.79 -24.00
C GLU A 48 0.57 -7.73 -23.16
N CYS A 49 1.20 -6.59 -22.93
CA CYS A 49 0.65 -5.51 -22.12
C CYS A 49 0.31 -4.30 -22.97
N PHE A 50 -0.92 -3.83 -22.86
CA PHE A 50 -1.44 -2.69 -23.62
C PHE A 50 -1.03 -1.36 -23.00
N GLY A 51 -0.89 -1.32 -21.68
CA GLY A 51 -0.51 -0.10 -20.97
C GLY A 51 -0.56 -0.22 -19.45
N PHE A 52 -0.71 0.92 -18.80
CA PHE A 52 -0.75 1.03 -17.33
C PHE A 52 -2.04 1.66 -16.84
N GLY A 53 -2.43 1.33 -15.61
CA GLY A 53 -3.52 1.97 -14.90
C GLY A 53 -3.18 2.24 -13.44
N LEU A 54 -3.89 3.19 -12.84
CA LEU A 54 -3.85 3.46 -11.40
C LEU A 54 -5.08 2.82 -10.75
N VAL A 55 -4.85 1.91 -9.80
CA VAL A 55 -5.94 1.33 -9.00
C VAL A 55 -6.40 2.38 -7.98
N THR A 56 -7.61 2.89 -8.13
CA THR A 56 -8.16 3.94 -7.26
C THR A 56 -8.91 3.36 -6.06
N ALA A 57 -9.57 2.22 -6.25
CA ALA A 57 -10.31 1.53 -5.21
C ALA A 57 -10.46 0.04 -5.53
N VAL A 58 -10.65 -0.75 -4.47
CA VAL A 58 -11.03 -2.16 -4.53
C VAL A 58 -12.31 -2.33 -3.72
N ASP A 59 -13.33 -2.91 -4.32
CA ASP A 59 -14.58 -3.28 -3.66
C ASP A 59 -14.63 -4.81 -3.55
N GLU A 60 -14.24 -5.31 -2.38
CA GLU A 60 -14.24 -6.75 -2.09
C GLU A 60 -15.66 -7.32 -2.04
N GLY A 61 -16.66 -6.53 -1.63
CA GLY A 61 -18.05 -6.99 -1.51
C GLY A 61 -18.68 -7.30 -2.86
N ASN A 62 -18.33 -6.51 -3.88
CA ASN A 62 -18.78 -6.72 -5.26
C ASN A 62 -17.72 -7.36 -6.16
N GLN A 63 -16.55 -7.73 -5.62
CA GLN A 63 -15.41 -8.28 -6.37
C GLN A 63 -14.97 -7.40 -7.56
N MET A 64 -14.93 -6.08 -7.37
CA MET A 64 -14.58 -5.11 -8.39
C MET A 64 -13.29 -4.36 -8.07
N VAL A 65 -12.50 -4.06 -9.11
CA VAL A 65 -11.32 -3.19 -9.03
C VAL A 65 -11.56 -1.98 -9.92
N TYR A 66 -11.43 -0.79 -9.36
CA TYR A 66 -11.60 0.47 -10.08
C TYR A 66 -10.23 0.98 -10.55
N ILE A 67 -10.09 1.15 -11.86
CA ILE A 67 -8.83 1.52 -12.50
C ILE A 67 -9.03 2.75 -13.37
N VAL A 68 -8.16 3.76 -13.20
CA VAL A 68 -8.04 4.89 -14.11
C VAL A 68 -6.90 4.59 -15.08
N THR A 69 -7.18 4.63 -16.38
CA THR A 69 -6.23 4.30 -17.44
C THR A 69 -6.42 5.20 -18.66
N PRO A 70 -5.34 5.56 -19.37
CA PRO A 70 -5.44 6.27 -20.64
C PRO A 70 -5.77 5.34 -21.82
N LEU A 71 -5.89 4.02 -21.60
CA LEU A 71 -6.25 3.08 -22.66
C LEU A 71 -7.64 3.35 -23.21
N SER A 72 -7.80 3.11 -24.51
CA SER A 72 -9.11 3.18 -25.16
C SER A 72 -10.01 2.04 -24.67
N LEU A 73 -11.32 2.19 -24.88
CA LEU A 73 -12.26 1.10 -24.60
C LEU A 73 -11.99 -0.11 -25.49
N GLU A 74 -11.57 0.11 -26.75
CA GLU A 74 -11.21 -0.95 -27.69
C GLU A 74 -10.03 -1.78 -27.17
N ASP A 75 -8.98 -1.14 -26.64
CA ASP A 75 -7.84 -1.86 -26.05
C ASP A 75 -8.25 -2.61 -24.76
N LEU A 76 -9.14 -2.01 -23.97
CA LEU A 76 -9.60 -2.59 -22.70
C LEU A 76 -10.42 -3.86 -22.88
N GLU A 77 -11.08 -4.05 -24.02
CA GLU A 77 -11.80 -5.30 -24.33
C GLU A 77 -10.86 -6.52 -24.39
N TYR A 78 -9.57 -6.32 -24.68
CA TYR A 78 -8.58 -7.39 -24.75
C TYR A 78 -7.86 -7.66 -23.42
N VAL A 79 -7.99 -6.78 -22.42
CA VAL A 79 -7.30 -6.93 -21.14
C VAL A 79 -8.02 -7.98 -20.29
N ASN A 80 -7.30 -9.00 -19.83
CA ASN A 80 -7.83 -10.03 -18.93
C ASN A 80 -7.00 -10.25 -17.65
N ALA A 81 -5.89 -9.52 -17.50
CA ALA A 81 -5.03 -9.63 -16.34
C ALA A 81 -4.48 -8.28 -15.90
N ILE A 82 -4.25 -8.17 -14.59
CA ILE A 82 -3.62 -7.03 -13.94
C ILE A 82 -2.33 -7.51 -13.30
N ILE A 83 -1.21 -6.89 -13.66
CA ILE A 83 0.11 -7.24 -13.11
C ILE A 83 0.61 -6.06 -12.28
N LYS A 84 0.75 -6.28 -10.97
CA LYS A 84 1.37 -5.31 -10.06
C LYS A 84 2.89 -5.42 -10.17
N GLY A 85 3.53 -4.38 -10.70
CA GLY A 85 4.99 -4.23 -10.66
C GLY A 85 5.48 -3.56 -9.37
N ASP A 86 6.78 -3.24 -9.36
CA ASP A 86 7.42 -2.40 -8.33
C ASP A 86 7.46 -0.92 -8.74
N ILE A 87 6.44 -0.48 -9.47
CA ILE A 87 6.30 0.93 -9.83
C ILE A 87 5.63 1.62 -8.64
N LEU A 88 6.45 2.18 -7.76
CA LEU A 88 5.98 3.02 -6.67
C LEU A 88 5.50 4.35 -7.24
N GLY A 89 4.30 4.78 -6.83
CA GLY A 89 3.85 6.13 -7.09
C GLY A 89 4.85 7.15 -6.51
N PRO A 90 5.06 8.30 -7.18
CA PRO A 90 5.99 9.31 -6.71
C PRO A 90 5.49 9.89 -5.37
N GLY A 91 6.05 9.40 -4.26
CA GLY A 91 5.64 9.80 -2.92
C GLY A 91 5.75 11.31 -2.69
N GLU A 92 6.73 11.96 -3.29
CA GLU A 92 6.87 13.43 -3.22
C GLU A 92 5.72 14.16 -3.94
N LEU A 93 5.23 13.65 -5.07
CA LEU A 93 4.10 14.25 -5.79
C LEU A 93 2.78 14.09 -5.05
N ILE A 94 2.64 13.04 -4.23
CA ILE A 94 1.44 12.81 -3.43
C ILE A 94 1.51 13.58 -2.10
N LEU A 95 2.68 13.61 -1.45
CA LEU A 95 2.85 14.19 -0.12
C LEU A 95 3.15 15.70 -0.13
N ASN A 96 3.77 16.21 -1.19
CA ASN A 96 4.16 17.62 -1.29
C ASN A 96 3.24 18.40 -2.24
N GLN A 97 1.97 17.99 -2.35
CA GLN A 97 0.97 18.78 -3.07
C GLN A 97 0.79 20.11 -2.34
N VAL A 98 1.32 21.18 -2.92
CA VAL A 98 0.94 22.54 -2.53
C VAL A 98 -0.50 22.70 -3.01
N PRO A 99 -1.48 22.96 -2.11
CA PRO A 99 -2.83 23.26 -2.54
C PRO A 99 -2.79 24.59 -3.30
N ASN A 100 -2.65 24.48 -4.62
CA ASN A 100 -2.78 25.61 -5.52
C ASN A 100 -4.26 25.69 -5.90
N GLU A 101 -4.86 26.88 -5.85
CA GLU A 101 -6.16 27.19 -6.47
C GLU A 101 -6.03 27.20 -8.01
N ILE A 102 -5.54 26.10 -8.57
CA ILE A 102 -5.53 25.89 -10.02
C ILE A 102 -6.70 24.97 -10.31
N ASP A 103 -7.63 25.45 -11.13
CA ASP A 103 -8.68 24.61 -11.71
C ASP A 103 -8.01 23.54 -12.58
N LEU A 104 -7.82 22.36 -11.99
CA LEU A 104 -7.35 21.19 -12.72
C LEU A 104 -8.48 20.70 -13.62
N PRO A 105 -8.21 20.44 -14.91
CA PRO A 105 -9.23 19.82 -15.76
C PRO A 105 -9.59 18.47 -15.12
N PHE A 106 -10.90 18.18 -15.05
CA PHE A 106 -11.49 16.97 -14.46
C PHE A 106 -11.60 16.88 -12.92
N THR A 107 -11.24 17.91 -12.16
CA THR A 107 -11.74 18.05 -10.79
C THR A 107 -13.07 18.81 -10.82
N ASN A 108 -14.15 18.19 -10.34
CA ASN A 108 -15.45 18.86 -10.28
C ASN A 108 -15.36 20.10 -9.39
N VAL A 109 -15.37 21.28 -10.02
CA VAL A 109 -15.46 22.62 -9.40
C VAL A 109 -16.72 22.79 -8.52
N LEU A 110 -17.61 21.79 -8.49
CA LEU A 110 -18.85 21.79 -7.70
C LEU A 110 -18.69 21.22 -6.27
N ALA A 111 -17.55 20.66 -5.91
CA ALA A 111 -17.32 20.25 -4.53
C ALA A 111 -16.75 21.43 -3.73
N GLU A 112 -17.62 22.34 -3.30
CA GLU A 112 -17.34 23.24 -2.17
C GLU A 112 -17.23 22.43 -0.87
N ALA A 113 -16.31 21.47 -0.81
CA ALA A 113 -15.93 20.85 0.44
C ALA A 113 -15.00 21.83 1.14
N LYS A 114 -15.56 22.70 1.99
CA LYS A 114 -14.84 23.39 3.06
C LYS A 114 -14.15 22.34 3.92
N THR A 115 -12.95 21.94 3.52
CA THR A 115 -12.07 21.14 4.35
C THR A 115 -11.64 22.05 5.49
N PRO A 116 -11.93 21.73 6.77
CA PRO A 116 -11.45 22.51 7.87
C PRO A 116 -9.92 22.53 7.80
N SER A 117 -9.37 23.75 7.84
CA SER A 117 -7.95 24.03 7.77
C SER A 117 -7.14 23.00 8.55
N LEU A 118 -6.16 22.42 7.85
CA LEU A 118 -5.20 21.44 8.35
C LEU A 118 -4.69 21.85 9.72
N LYS A 119 -5.22 21.22 10.78
CA LYS A 119 -4.50 21.18 12.06
C LYS A 119 -3.19 20.47 11.75
N THR A 120 -2.09 21.22 11.81
CA THR A 120 -0.73 20.73 11.66
C THR A 120 -0.61 19.35 12.30
N VAL A 121 -0.38 18.32 11.50
CA VAL A 121 -0.09 16.97 11.99
C VAL A 121 1.19 17.11 12.80
N ARG A 122 1.04 17.21 14.12
CA ARG A 122 2.18 17.17 15.05
C ARG A 122 2.84 15.83 14.82
N LYS A 123 4.06 15.84 14.26
CA LYS A 123 4.95 14.68 14.20
C LYS A 123 4.96 14.10 15.62
N ARG A 124 4.30 12.95 15.82
CA ARG A 124 4.42 12.21 17.07
C ARG A 124 5.87 11.75 17.11
N ALA A 125 6.69 12.43 17.91
CA ALA A 125 8.02 11.96 18.22
C ALA A 125 7.87 10.55 18.80
N PHE A 126 8.36 9.55 18.06
CA PHE A 126 8.49 8.19 18.55
C PHE A 126 9.42 8.26 19.77
N ARG A 127 8.83 8.16 20.97
CA ARG A 127 9.57 8.15 22.22
C ARG A 127 10.19 6.76 22.33
N ASN A 128 11.43 6.62 21.89
CA ASN A 128 12.23 5.42 22.15
C ASN A 128 12.32 5.23 23.67
N THR A 129 11.51 4.33 24.22
CA THR A 129 11.74 3.76 25.54
C THR A 129 12.92 2.81 25.46
N LEU A 130 14.12 3.39 25.39
CA LEU A 130 15.34 2.69 25.75
C LEU A 130 15.27 2.41 27.25
N THR A 131 15.25 1.12 27.55
CA THR A 131 15.32 0.50 28.86
C THR A 131 16.48 1.10 29.67
N LYS A 132 16.16 1.80 30.76
CA LYS A 132 17.14 2.15 31.79
C LYS A 132 17.51 0.86 32.52
N THR A 133 18.60 0.22 32.12
CA THR A 133 19.35 -0.68 33.00
C THR A 133 20.08 0.17 34.05
N PRO A 134 19.91 -0.04 35.36
CA PRO A 134 20.76 0.60 36.35
C PRO A 134 21.90 -0.36 36.77
N PRO A 135 23.18 0.01 36.65
CA PRO A 135 24.22 -0.73 37.34
C PRO A 135 24.60 -0.07 38.67
N ARG A 136 24.46 -0.89 39.72
CA ARG A 136 25.31 -1.01 40.92
C ARG A 136 25.65 0.27 41.71
N LYS A 137 24.93 0.45 42.83
CA LYS A 137 25.52 1.10 44.01
C LYS A 137 26.41 0.09 44.76
N VAL A 138 27.67 0.46 44.91
CA VAL A 138 28.71 -0.22 45.69
C VAL A 138 28.29 -0.27 47.16
N PHE A 139 28.20 -1.47 47.73
CA PHE A 139 28.02 -1.66 49.16
C PHE A 139 29.29 -1.21 49.90
N ARG A 140 29.16 -0.20 50.77
CA ARG A 140 30.17 0.14 51.78
C ARG A 140 29.99 -0.82 52.95
N ASN A 141 31.01 -1.63 53.23
CA ASN A 141 31.05 -2.51 54.39
C ASN A 141 31.14 -1.67 55.67
N ALA A 142 30.18 -1.87 56.57
CA ALA A 142 30.28 -1.42 57.96
C ALA A 142 31.12 -2.44 58.73
N SER A 143 32.20 -1.95 59.34
CA SER A 143 33.00 -2.66 60.33
C SER A 143 32.32 -2.61 61.69
N THR A 144 32.27 -3.75 62.40
CA THR A 144 32.55 -3.86 63.85
C THR A 144 32.58 -5.34 64.26
N PRO A 145 33.36 -5.69 65.31
CA PRO A 145 33.97 -7.01 65.46
C PRO A 145 33.22 -7.94 66.43
N LEU A 146 33.54 -9.23 66.28
CA LEU A 146 33.13 -10.36 67.11
C LEU A 146 33.60 -10.22 68.56
N THR A 147 32.69 -10.54 69.48
CA THR A 147 32.97 -10.91 70.86
C THR A 147 33.65 -12.28 70.93
N ASN A 148 34.79 -12.32 71.63
CA ASN A 148 35.03 -13.22 72.76
C ASN A 148 35.73 -12.40 73.84
#